data_AF-A0A8T5Y692-F1
#
_entry.id   AF-A0A8T5Y692-F1
#
_cell.length_a   1.000
_cell.length_b   1.000
_cell.length_c   1.000
_cell.angle_alpha   90.00
_cell.angle_beta   90.00
_cell.angle_gamma   90.00
#
_symmetry.space_group_name_H-M   'P 1'
#
loop_
_entity.id
_entity.type
_entity.pdbx_description
1 polymer ?
#
loop_
_entity_poly.entity_id
_entity_poly.type
_entity_poly.pdbx_seq_one_letter_code
_entity_poly.pdbx_strand_id
1 'polypeptide(L)'
;MRLRVLKGRSIMQLLIQGMILGFIIVLPGMSGGTLLLIFGLYEKLLSDLSRLKLLPYLPFAAGAALGVFASGFAFTALFETHRDLTVAFLMGGVLASVRPVLGPRPKVSGKLLLIALIGFGAGLLLASEPLGGVRVGPEPGLVRLAIGGALASVAMLIPGVPGSTVLILFGIYDDVLRYLAEVSLIPLLVFLFGSLAGIFMLATAVDRFYSRYQTTIAWLFSGLIVGSARTLLPTAVTLPVIMLFALGFALVWGWDIWRERRQLPV
;
A
#
# COMPACT_ATOMS: atom_id res chain seq x y z
N MET A 1 25.92 -13.38 7.32
CA MET A 1 24.86 -12.69 8.08
C MET A 1 23.50 -13.22 7.62
N ARG A 2 22.95 -14.21 8.33
CA ARG A 2 21.89 -15.14 7.86
C ARG A 2 20.46 -14.62 8.14
N LEU A 3 19.63 -14.56 7.09
CA LEU A 3 18.18 -14.86 7.04
C LEU A 3 17.39 -14.79 8.37
N ARG A 4 17.05 -13.60 8.91
CA ARG A 4 16.40 -13.50 10.23
C ARG A 4 14.95 -12.99 10.32
N VAL A 5 14.35 -12.47 9.24
CA VAL A 5 13.01 -11.82 9.38
C VAL A 5 11.86 -12.59 8.71
N LEU A 6 12.12 -13.43 7.70
CA LEU A 6 11.14 -14.44 7.28
C LEU A 6 11.17 -15.69 8.17
N LYS A 7 12.17 -15.77 9.05
CA LYS A 7 12.36 -16.85 10.01
C LYS A 7 11.31 -16.69 11.12
N GLY A 8 10.09 -17.15 10.84
CA GLY A 8 8.95 -17.07 11.76
C GLY A 8 7.61 -16.80 11.09
N ARG A 9 7.58 -16.42 9.80
CA ARG A 9 6.31 -16.29 9.05
C ARG A 9 6.04 -17.57 8.27
N SER A 10 4.81 -18.08 8.37
CA SER A 10 4.39 -19.24 7.58
C SER A 10 4.08 -18.84 6.13
N ILE A 11 4.20 -19.78 5.20
CA ILE A 11 3.80 -19.60 3.79
C ILE A 11 2.35 -19.12 3.71
N MET A 12 1.49 -19.68 4.56
CA MET A 12 0.07 -19.31 4.66
C MET A 12 -0.12 -17.84 5.06
N GLN A 13 0.65 -17.34 6.03
CA GLN A 13 0.58 -15.92 6.42
C GLN A 13 0.97 -15.00 5.26
N LEU A 14 2.03 -15.33 4.52
CA LEU A 14 2.45 -14.55 3.35
C LEU A 14 1.41 -14.58 2.24
N LEU A 15 0.80 -15.73 1.97
CA LEU A 15 -0.30 -15.84 1.01
C LEU A 15 -1.48 -14.96 1.40
N ILE A 16 -1.94 -15.02 2.65
CA ILE A 16 -3.06 -14.21 3.14
C ILE A 16 -2.74 -12.71 3.07
N GLN A 17 -1.55 -12.30 3.53
CA GLN A 17 -1.10 -10.91 3.44
C GLN A 17 -1.02 -10.43 1.98
N GLY A 18 -0.55 -11.31 1.08
CA GLY A 18 -0.56 -11.09 -0.35
C GLY A 18 -1.97 -10.87 -0.88
N MET A 19 -2.91 -11.78 -0.60
CA MET A 19 -4.30 -11.67 -1.06
C MET A 19 -4.96 -10.38 -0.59
N ILE A 20 -4.76 -10.00 0.67
CA ILE A 20 -5.27 -8.74 1.22
C ILE A 20 -4.66 -7.55 0.47
N LEU A 21 -3.33 -7.55 0.24
CA LEU A 21 -2.68 -6.50 -0.56
C LEU A 21 -3.29 -6.43 -1.97
N GLY A 22 -3.36 -7.56 -2.66
CA GLY A 22 -3.88 -7.66 -4.03
C GLY A 22 -5.31 -7.14 -4.16
N PHE A 23 -6.16 -7.48 -3.20
CA PHE A 23 -7.52 -6.98 -3.15
C PHE A 23 -7.55 -5.45 -2.96
N ILE A 24 -6.73 -4.93 -2.05
CA ILE A 24 -6.78 -3.51 -1.69
C ILE A 24 -6.15 -2.62 -2.77
N ILE A 25 -5.11 -3.05 -3.47
CA ILE A 25 -4.43 -2.22 -4.48
C ILE A 25 -5.26 -1.96 -5.74
N VAL A 26 -6.30 -2.77 -5.96
CA VAL A 26 -7.28 -2.55 -7.05
C VAL A 26 -8.26 -1.43 -6.68
N LEU A 27 -8.54 -1.25 -5.39
CA LEU A 27 -9.46 -0.24 -4.91
C LEU A 27 -8.86 1.16 -5.10
N PRO A 28 -9.65 2.12 -5.63
CA PRO A 28 -9.15 3.46 -5.88
C PRO A 28 -8.90 4.19 -4.56
N GLY A 29 -7.75 4.86 -4.46
CA GLY A 29 -7.37 5.68 -3.30
C GLY A 29 -6.69 4.90 -2.17
N MET A 30 -6.38 3.62 -2.38
CA MET A 30 -5.69 2.77 -1.41
C MET A 30 -4.18 2.64 -1.71
N SER A 31 -3.32 2.82 -0.70
CA SER A 31 -1.86 2.70 -0.85
C SER A 31 -1.34 1.32 -0.41
N GLY A 32 -0.77 0.57 -1.35
CA GLY A 32 -0.12 -0.72 -1.08
C GLY A 32 1.12 -0.61 -0.19
N GLY A 33 1.89 0.48 -0.28
CA GLY A 33 3.03 0.75 0.60
C GLY A 33 2.63 0.88 2.07
N THR A 34 1.48 1.49 2.36
CA THR A 34 0.92 1.58 3.71
C THR A 34 0.56 0.20 4.25
N LEU A 35 -0.02 -0.69 3.44
CA LEU A 35 -0.31 -2.06 3.84
C LEU A 35 0.94 -2.88 4.11
N LEU A 36 1.98 -2.72 3.30
CA LEU A 36 3.26 -3.36 3.54
C LEU A 36 3.88 -2.92 4.87
N LEU A 37 3.68 -1.67 5.29
CA LEU A 37 4.07 -1.19 6.62
C LEU A 37 3.23 -1.82 7.73
N ILE A 38 1.90 -1.89 7.55
CA ILE A 38 1.00 -2.57 8.49
C ILE A 38 1.43 -4.02 8.69
N PHE A 39 1.77 -4.72 7.60
CA PHE A 39 2.26 -6.09 7.67
C PHE A 39 3.68 -6.19 8.24
N GLY A 40 4.40 -5.08 8.46
CA GLY A 40 5.80 -5.08 8.87
C GLY A 40 6.68 -5.80 7.84
N LEU A 41 6.37 -5.64 6.55
CA LEU A 41 7.12 -6.21 5.43
C LEU A 41 7.87 -5.15 4.64
N TYR A 42 7.47 -3.88 4.75
CA TYR A 42 7.95 -2.79 3.90
C TYR A 42 9.48 -2.66 3.84
N GLU A 43 10.15 -2.43 4.99
CA GLU A 43 11.59 -2.16 5.02
C GLU A 43 12.40 -3.31 4.42
N LYS A 44 12.05 -4.54 4.79
CA LYS A 44 12.78 -5.72 4.33
C LYS A 44 12.44 -6.11 2.90
N LEU A 45 11.17 -6.00 2.49
CA LEU A 45 10.79 -6.20 1.10
C LEU A 45 11.58 -5.24 0.21
N LEU A 46 11.66 -3.97 0.58
CA LEU A 46 12.42 -2.96 -0.15
C LEU A 46 13.91 -3.30 -0.23
N SER A 47 14.53 -3.69 0.89
CA SER A 47 15.95 -4.06 0.92
C SER A 47 16.27 -5.38 0.21
N ASP A 48 15.35 -6.34 0.22
CA ASP A 48 15.49 -7.59 -0.53
C ASP A 48 15.23 -7.36 -2.03
N LEU A 49 14.29 -6.49 -2.40
CA LEU A 49 14.02 -6.06 -3.79
C LEU A 49 15.25 -5.38 -4.39
N SER A 50 15.90 -4.46 -3.67
CA SER A 50 17.12 -3.77 -4.13
C SER A 50 18.30 -4.73 -4.36
N ARG A 51 18.25 -5.92 -3.73
CA ARG A 51 19.25 -6.99 -3.85
C ARG A 51 18.77 -8.17 -4.72
N LEU A 52 17.62 -8.04 -5.39
CA LEU A 52 17.00 -9.07 -6.22
C LEU A 52 16.70 -10.40 -5.49
N LYS A 53 16.46 -10.35 -4.18
CA LYS A 53 16.15 -11.53 -3.33
C LYS A 53 14.64 -11.79 -3.28
N LEU A 54 14.08 -12.23 -4.39
CA LEU A 54 12.62 -12.32 -4.58
C LEU A 54 12.00 -13.65 -4.12
N LEU A 55 12.76 -14.75 -4.18
CA LEU A 55 12.27 -16.10 -3.87
C LEU A 55 11.45 -16.19 -2.57
N PRO A 56 11.87 -15.57 -1.46
CA PRO A 56 11.14 -15.70 -0.21
C PRO A 56 9.75 -15.02 -0.20
N TYR A 57 9.47 -14.15 -1.17
CA TYR A 57 8.21 -13.43 -1.33
C TYR A 57 7.30 -14.02 -2.41
N LEU A 58 7.68 -15.13 -3.05
CA LEU A 58 6.84 -15.84 -4.03
C LEU A 58 5.42 -16.14 -3.48
N PRO A 59 5.24 -16.65 -2.24
CA PRO A 59 3.90 -16.86 -1.70
C PRO A 59 3.12 -15.55 -1.53
N PHE A 60 3.80 -14.47 -1.15
CA PHE A 60 3.17 -13.16 -1.03
C PHE A 60 2.73 -12.61 -2.40
N ALA A 61 3.59 -12.73 -3.42
CA ALA A 61 3.26 -12.33 -4.78
C ALA A 61 2.12 -13.17 -5.38
N ALA A 62 2.11 -14.49 -5.13
CA ALA A 62 1.03 -15.37 -5.53
C ALA A 62 -0.29 -14.99 -4.86
N GLY A 63 -0.25 -14.70 -3.55
CA GLY A 63 -1.39 -14.16 -2.82
C GLY A 63 -1.87 -12.84 -3.45
N ALA A 64 -0.97 -11.90 -3.73
CA ALA A 64 -1.33 -10.63 -4.36
C ALA A 64 -1.98 -10.80 -5.72
N ALA A 65 -1.46 -11.70 -6.57
CA ALA A 65 -2.10 -12.02 -7.83
C ALA A 65 -3.51 -12.58 -7.63
N LEU A 66 -3.68 -13.56 -6.74
CA LEU A 66 -5.00 -14.12 -6.39
C LEU A 66 -5.95 -13.04 -5.88
N GLY A 67 -5.48 -12.13 -5.03
CA GLY A 67 -6.26 -11.01 -4.50
C GLY A 67 -6.71 -10.04 -5.58
N VAL A 68 -5.82 -9.70 -6.53
CA VAL A 68 -6.16 -8.84 -7.68
C VAL A 68 -7.23 -9.50 -8.55
N PHE A 69 -7.05 -10.77 -8.94
CA PHE A 69 -8.03 -11.46 -9.76
C PHE A 69 -9.36 -11.68 -9.03
N ALA A 70 -9.32 -12.09 -7.75
CA ALA A 70 -10.52 -12.25 -6.94
C ALA A 70 -11.28 -10.93 -6.76
N SER A 71 -10.56 -9.81 -6.62
CA SER A 71 -11.18 -8.49 -6.50
C SER A 71 -11.98 -8.10 -7.74
N GLY A 72 -11.55 -8.47 -8.97
CA GLY A 72 -12.31 -8.23 -10.19
C GLY A 72 -13.70 -8.88 -10.18
N PHE A 73 -13.83 -10.05 -9.55
CA PHE A 73 -15.13 -10.76 -9.38
C PHE A 73 -15.89 -10.31 -8.13
N ALA A 74 -15.19 -9.93 -7.07
CA ALA A 74 -15.77 -9.59 -5.77
C ALA A 74 -16.08 -8.10 -5.58
N PHE A 75 -15.63 -7.23 -6.49
CA PHE A 75 -15.77 -5.76 -6.41
C PHE A 75 -17.24 -5.35 -6.22
N THR A 76 -18.14 -5.96 -6.98
CA THR A 76 -19.58 -5.72 -6.92
C THR A 76 -20.21 -6.28 -5.64
N ALA A 77 -19.79 -7.46 -5.16
CA ALA A 77 -20.45 -8.12 -4.03
C ALA A 77 -20.08 -7.52 -2.66
N LEU A 78 -18.78 -7.27 -2.42
CA LEU A 78 -18.29 -6.85 -1.10
C LEU A 78 -18.28 -5.32 -0.94
N PHE A 79 -17.92 -4.58 -1.99
CA PHE A 79 -17.66 -3.15 -1.88
C PHE A 79 -18.90 -2.29 -2.18
N GLU A 80 -19.79 -2.67 -3.11
CA GLU A 80 -21.07 -1.93 -3.23
C GLU A 80 -21.92 -2.08 -1.96
N THR A 81 -21.86 -3.24 -1.29
CA THR A 81 -22.71 -3.53 -0.13
C THR A 81 -22.06 -3.14 1.22
N HIS A 82 -20.73 -3.27 1.38
CA HIS A 82 -20.04 -3.09 2.67
C HIS A 82 -18.80 -2.19 2.61
N ARG A 83 -18.78 -1.20 1.70
CA ARG A 83 -17.69 -0.20 1.58
C ARG A 83 -17.30 0.39 2.92
N ASP A 84 -18.25 0.98 3.64
CA ASP A 84 -17.99 1.74 4.87
C ASP A 84 -17.36 0.87 5.97
N LEU A 85 -17.82 -0.38 6.10
CA LEU A 85 -17.25 -1.34 7.05
C LEU A 85 -15.80 -1.67 6.72
N THR A 86 -15.52 -1.90 5.43
CA THR A 86 -14.19 -2.29 4.94
C THR A 86 -13.20 -1.13 5.10
N VAL A 87 -13.57 0.08 4.65
CA VAL A 87 -12.69 1.26 4.76
C VAL A 87 -12.47 1.65 6.22
N ALA A 88 -13.45 1.48 7.11
CA ALA A 88 -13.29 1.76 8.53
C ALA A 88 -12.27 0.84 9.19
N PHE A 89 -12.35 -0.48 8.94
CA PHE A 89 -11.35 -1.44 9.42
C PHE A 89 -9.94 -1.08 8.96
N LEU A 90 -9.79 -0.76 7.67
CA LEU A 90 -8.51 -0.39 7.07
C LEU A 90 -7.99 0.93 7.64
N MET A 91 -8.84 1.94 7.80
CA MET A 91 -8.51 3.22 8.40
C MET A 91 -7.93 3.05 9.81
N GLY A 92 -8.55 2.18 10.63
CA GLY A 92 -8.05 1.85 11.96
C GLY A 92 -6.63 1.29 11.92
N GLY A 93 -6.39 0.31 11.04
CA GLY A 93 -5.06 -0.28 10.87
C GLY A 93 -4.01 0.70 10.33
N VAL A 94 -4.39 1.55 9.37
CA VAL A 94 -3.54 2.59 8.77
C VAL A 94 -3.10 3.61 9.83
N LEU A 95 -4.03 4.13 10.63
CA LEU A 95 -3.68 5.09 11.69
C LEU A 95 -2.86 4.43 12.81
N ALA A 96 -3.15 3.18 13.17
CA ALA A 96 -2.35 2.43 14.12
C ALA A 96 -0.90 2.19 13.64
N SER A 97 -0.67 2.11 12.32
CA SER A 97 0.65 1.87 11.73
C SER A 97 1.65 3.02 11.94
N VAL A 98 1.18 4.22 12.31
CA VAL A 98 2.05 5.37 12.63
C VAL A 98 3.03 5.04 13.74
N ARG A 99 2.61 4.29 14.76
CA ARG A 99 3.49 3.88 15.87
C ARG A 99 4.64 2.97 15.42
N PRO A 100 4.41 1.82 14.75
CA PRO A 100 5.51 0.99 14.27
C PRO A 100 6.43 1.71 13.28
N VAL A 101 5.91 2.67 12.49
CA VAL A 101 6.72 3.51 11.59
C VAL A 101 7.67 4.43 12.35
N LEU A 102 7.17 5.11 13.39
CA LEU A 102 7.97 6.01 14.22
C LEU A 102 8.88 5.26 15.21
N GLY A 103 8.54 4.00 15.49
CA GLY A 103 9.16 3.19 16.52
C GLY A 103 8.64 3.50 17.92
N PRO A 104 9.06 2.71 18.93
CA PRO A 104 8.49 2.78 20.28
C PRO A 104 8.86 4.04 21.08
N ARG A 105 9.99 4.68 20.73
CA ARG A 105 10.47 5.91 21.37
C ARG A 105 11.03 6.87 20.33
N PRO A 106 10.18 7.51 19.52
CA PRO A 106 10.64 8.41 18.47
C PRO A 106 11.34 9.63 19.08
N LYS A 107 12.45 10.04 18.47
CA LYS A 107 13.07 11.34 18.79
C LYS A 107 12.14 12.44 18.30
N VAL A 108 11.75 13.35 19.19
CA VAL A 108 10.88 14.48 18.86
C VAL A 108 11.72 15.74 18.77
N SER A 109 11.55 16.52 17.69
CA SER A 109 12.11 17.86 17.55
C SER A 109 11.19 18.72 16.70
N GLY A 110 11.24 20.05 16.86
CA GLY A 110 10.42 20.97 16.05
C GLY A 110 10.60 20.77 14.54
N LYS A 111 11.84 20.45 14.10
CA LYS A 111 12.13 20.12 12.70
C LYS A 111 11.41 18.85 12.23
N LEU A 112 11.37 17.81 13.06
CA LEU A 112 10.69 16.54 12.72
C LEU A 112 9.17 16.69 12.70
N LEU A 113 8.62 17.52 13.59
CA LEU A 113 7.19 17.87 13.56
C LEU A 113 6.83 18.64 12.29
N LEU A 114 7.68 19.58 11.85
CA LEU A 114 7.50 20.27 10.57
C LEU A 114 7.52 19.31 9.39
N ILE A 115 8.44 18.33 9.39
CA ILE A 115 8.50 17.30 8.35
C ILE A 115 7.23 16.44 8.33
N ALA A 116 6.72 16.03 9.50
CA ALA A 116 5.44 15.34 9.56
C ALA A 116 4.28 16.22 9.09
N LEU A 117 4.29 17.52 9.38
CA LEU A 117 3.26 18.43 8.89
C LEU A 117 3.29 18.57 7.36
N ILE A 118 4.50 18.62 6.76
CA ILE A 118 4.68 18.58 5.31
C ILE A 118 4.11 17.26 4.74
N GLY A 119 4.43 16.13 5.37
CA GLY A 119 3.88 14.82 4.99
C GLY A 119 2.35 14.79 5.08
N PHE A 120 1.78 15.34 6.15
CA PHE A 120 0.33 15.46 6.36
C PHE A 120 -0.33 16.32 5.28
N GLY A 121 0.24 17.49 4.98
CA GLY A 121 -0.22 18.35 3.90
C GLY A 121 -0.18 17.65 2.54
N ALA A 122 0.93 16.98 2.21
CA ALA A 122 1.04 16.18 0.99
C ALA A 122 0.00 15.05 0.94
N GLY A 123 -0.24 14.37 2.07
CA GLY A 123 -1.26 13.32 2.16
C GLY A 123 -2.68 13.84 1.95
N LEU A 124 -3.01 15.02 2.49
CA LEU A 124 -4.31 15.66 2.27
C LEU A 124 -4.51 16.07 0.81
N LEU A 125 -3.47 16.58 0.15
CA LEU A 125 -3.51 16.94 -1.27
C LEU A 125 -3.75 15.70 -2.13
N LEU A 126 -2.98 14.63 -1.90
CA LEU A 126 -3.17 13.36 -2.61
C LEU A 126 -4.54 12.72 -2.35
N ALA A 127 -5.09 12.92 -1.14
CA ALA A 127 -6.42 12.45 -0.78
C ALA A 127 -7.56 13.31 -1.34
N SER A 128 -7.26 14.49 -1.88
CA SER A 128 -8.26 15.42 -2.44
C SER A 128 -8.48 15.24 -3.95
N GLU A 129 -7.71 14.35 -4.59
CA GLU A 129 -7.88 14.06 -6.00
C GLU A 129 -9.27 13.47 -6.28
N PRO A 130 -9.99 13.96 -7.31
CA PRO A 130 -11.26 13.39 -7.71
C PRO A 130 -11.11 11.90 -7.99
N LEU A 131 -11.87 11.08 -7.27
CA LEU A 131 -12.09 9.68 -7.63
C LEU A 131 -12.58 9.68 -9.08
N GLY A 132 -11.79 9.04 -9.95
CA GLY A 132 -11.81 9.26 -11.40
C GLY A 132 -13.20 9.40 -12.02
N GLY A 133 -13.34 10.43 -12.86
CA GLY A 133 -14.40 10.42 -13.86
C GLY A 133 -14.04 9.43 -14.97
N VAL A 134 -14.99 8.58 -15.36
CA VAL A 134 -14.82 7.62 -16.46
C VAL A 134 -14.41 8.40 -17.71
N ARG A 135 -13.16 8.20 -18.14
CA ARG A 135 -12.67 8.79 -19.39
C ARG A 135 -12.84 7.75 -20.48
N VAL A 136 -13.94 7.83 -21.22
CA VAL A 136 -14.11 7.06 -22.45
C VAL A 136 -13.22 7.68 -23.52
N GLY A 137 -12.04 7.12 -23.70
CA GLY A 137 -11.08 7.49 -24.74
C GLY A 137 -10.67 6.28 -25.58
N PRO A 138 -9.90 6.47 -26.66
CA PRO A 138 -9.30 5.36 -27.39
C PRO A 138 -8.40 4.52 -26.48
N GLU A 139 -8.33 3.21 -26.74
CA GLU A 139 -7.53 2.29 -25.93
C GLU A 139 -6.09 2.81 -25.76
N PRO A 140 -5.53 2.75 -24.54
CA PRO A 140 -4.17 3.22 -24.31
C PRO A 140 -3.18 2.35 -25.08
N GLY A 141 -2.30 2.99 -25.85
CA GLY A 141 -1.19 2.29 -26.50
C GLY A 141 -0.30 1.56 -25.47
N LEU A 142 0.30 0.45 -25.90
CA LEU A 142 1.13 -0.42 -25.04
C LEU A 142 2.23 0.34 -24.27
N VAL A 143 2.85 1.35 -24.89
CA VAL A 143 3.86 2.19 -24.25
C VAL A 143 3.28 2.99 -23.08
N ARG A 144 2.07 3.54 -23.24
CA ARG A 144 1.38 4.29 -22.19
C ARG A 144 1.03 3.38 -21.01
N LEU A 145 0.63 2.13 -21.28
CA LEU A 145 0.39 1.13 -20.25
C LEU A 145 1.67 0.75 -19.49
N ALA A 146 2.79 0.54 -20.19
CA ALA A 146 4.06 0.22 -19.55
C ALA A 146 4.56 1.38 -18.66
N ILE A 147 4.51 2.62 -19.17
CA ILE A 147 4.91 3.82 -18.41
C ILE A 147 3.99 4.03 -17.22
N GLY A 148 2.67 3.92 -17.42
CA GLY A 148 1.71 4.07 -16.35
C GLY A 148 1.88 3.01 -15.26
N GLY A 149 2.14 1.75 -15.64
CA GLY A 149 2.48 0.67 -14.71
C GLY A 149 3.75 0.96 -13.91
N ALA A 150 4.80 1.48 -14.56
CA ALA A 150 6.05 1.87 -13.91
C ALA A 150 5.84 3.02 -12.91
N LEU A 151 5.16 4.09 -13.31
CA LEU A 151 4.92 5.25 -12.43
C LEU A 151 3.99 4.89 -11.26
N ALA A 152 2.97 4.07 -11.49
CA ALA A 152 2.06 3.62 -10.45
C ALA A 152 2.77 2.75 -9.42
N SER A 153 3.67 1.87 -9.84
CA SER A 153 4.42 1.01 -8.93
C SER A 153 5.49 1.78 -8.13
N VAL A 154 6.09 2.80 -8.75
CA VAL A 154 6.95 3.80 -8.10
C VAL A 154 6.18 4.53 -6.99
N ALA A 155 4.98 5.02 -7.29
CA ALA A 155 4.14 5.69 -6.30
C ALA A 155 3.71 4.72 -5.18
N MET A 156 3.37 3.47 -5.52
CA MET A 156 2.93 2.47 -4.55
C MET A 156 4.04 2.04 -3.57
N LEU A 157 5.31 2.23 -3.93
CA LEU A 157 6.43 2.07 -3.00
C LEU A 157 6.49 3.18 -1.94
N ILE A 158 5.83 4.33 -2.12
CA ILE A 158 5.80 5.39 -1.12
C ILE A 158 4.55 5.22 -0.24
N PRO A 159 4.70 4.95 1.07
CA PRO A 159 3.56 4.83 1.96
C PRO A 159 2.66 6.06 1.96
N GLY A 160 1.36 5.85 1.83
CA GLY A 160 0.36 6.91 1.77
C GLY A 160 0.18 7.54 0.39
N VAL A 161 0.93 7.10 -0.63
CA VAL A 161 0.67 7.45 -2.03
C VAL A 161 -0.03 6.26 -2.72
N PRO A 162 -1.28 6.40 -3.19
CA PRO A 162 -1.97 5.34 -3.92
C PRO A 162 -1.43 5.21 -5.35
N GLY A 163 -1.03 4.01 -5.76
CA GLY A 163 -0.66 3.74 -7.16
C GLY A 163 -1.83 3.97 -8.12
N SER A 164 -3.06 3.72 -7.67
CA SER A 164 -4.28 3.98 -8.43
C SER A 164 -4.44 5.45 -8.80
N THR A 165 -4.00 6.39 -7.96
CA THR A 165 -4.08 7.83 -8.26
C THR A 165 -3.23 8.17 -9.46
N VAL A 166 -2.04 7.58 -9.56
CA VAL A 166 -1.19 7.75 -10.75
C VAL A 166 -1.88 7.21 -12.00
N LEU A 167 -2.52 6.03 -11.92
CA LEU A 167 -3.24 5.45 -13.06
C LEU A 167 -4.44 6.31 -13.50
N ILE A 168 -5.16 6.89 -12.54
CA ILE A 168 -6.30 7.81 -12.80
C ILE A 168 -5.79 9.09 -13.48
N LEU A 169 -4.72 9.69 -12.96
CA LEU A 169 -4.10 10.88 -13.55
C LEU A 169 -3.57 10.61 -14.95
N PHE A 170 -2.96 9.43 -15.14
CA PHE A 170 -2.50 8.96 -16.45
C PHE A 170 -3.66 8.51 -17.35
N GLY A 171 -4.90 8.49 -16.87
CA GLY A 171 -6.12 8.17 -17.61
C GLY A 171 -6.15 6.76 -18.18
N ILE A 172 -5.62 5.77 -17.44
CA ILE A 172 -5.58 4.35 -17.84
C ILE A 172 -6.15 3.42 -16.77
N TYR A 173 -6.67 3.97 -15.66
CA TYR A 173 -7.18 3.18 -14.53
C TYR A 173 -8.35 2.28 -14.96
N ASP A 174 -9.35 2.85 -15.62
CA ASP A 174 -10.53 2.11 -16.09
C ASP A 174 -10.16 1.02 -17.10
N ASP A 175 -9.19 1.29 -17.98
CA ASP A 175 -8.66 0.30 -18.93
C ASP A 175 -7.99 -0.87 -18.20
N VAL A 176 -7.14 -0.60 -17.21
CA VAL A 176 -6.49 -1.66 -16.42
C VAL A 176 -7.53 -2.51 -15.68
N LEU A 177 -8.59 -1.90 -15.13
CA LEU A 177 -9.69 -2.65 -14.52
C LEU A 177 -10.44 -3.52 -15.53
N ARG A 178 -10.74 -2.98 -16.71
CA ARG A 178 -11.39 -3.73 -17.80
C ARG A 178 -10.52 -4.90 -18.24
N TYR A 179 -9.22 -4.68 -18.43
CA TYR A 179 -8.28 -5.76 -18.79
C TYR A 179 -8.18 -6.83 -17.70
N LEU A 180 -8.30 -6.48 -16.42
CA LEU A 180 -8.39 -7.45 -15.33
C LEU A 180 -9.70 -8.25 -15.38
N ALA A 181 -10.83 -7.59 -15.62
CA ALA A 181 -12.15 -8.22 -15.67
C ALA A 181 -12.31 -9.16 -16.89
N GLU A 182 -11.81 -8.74 -18.05
CA GLU A 182 -11.84 -9.51 -19.31
C GLU A 182 -10.63 -10.47 -19.43
N VAL A 183 -9.71 -10.45 -18.47
CA VAL A 183 -8.48 -11.25 -18.47
C VAL A 183 -7.66 -11.03 -19.76
N SER A 184 -7.55 -9.77 -20.20
CA SER A 184 -6.81 -9.37 -21.40
C SER A 184 -5.29 -9.48 -21.17
N LEU A 185 -4.73 -10.65 -21.47
CA LEU A 185 -3.35 -11.01 -21.11
C LEU A 185 -2.29 -10.06 -21.67
N ILE A 186 -2.40 -9.62 -22.93
CA ILE A 186 -1.35 -8.80 -23.57
C ILE A 186 -1.20 -7.44 -22.86
N PRO A 187 -2.26 -6.61 -22.72
CA PRO A 187 -2.19 -5.37 -21.96
C PRO A 187 -1.70 -5.57 -20.51
N LEU A 188 -2.17 -6.62 -19.84
CA LEU A 188 -1.78 -6.92 -18.46
C LEU A 188 -0.30 -7.30 -18.33
N LEU A 189 0.25 -8.07 -19.26
CA LEU A 189 1.67 -8.43 -19.26
C LEU A 189 2.56 -7.21 -19.52
N VAL A 190 2.14 -6.31 -20.43
CA VAL A 190 2.84 -5.06 -20.69
C VAL A 190 2.82 -4.13 -19.48
N PHE A 191 1.64 -3.98 -18.85
CA PHE A 191 1.49 -3.25 -17.59
C PHE A 191 2.37 -3.84 -16.49
N LEU A 192 2.32 -5.17 -16.29
CA LEU A 192 3.11 -5.88 -15.30
C LEU A 192 4.62 -5.67 -15.52
N PHE A 193 5.09 -5.78 -16.76
CA PHE A 193 6.49 -5.53 -17.09
C PHE A 193 6.90 -4.10 -16.73
N GLY A 194 6.07 -3.12 -17.08
CA GLY A 194 6.24 -1.72 -16.68
C GLY A 194 6.32 -1.56 -15.16
N SER A 195 5.37 -2.13 -14.43
CA SER A 195 5.35 -2.09 -12.96
C SER A 195 6.57 -2.74 -12.33
N LEU A 196 7.03 -3.88 -12.82
CA LEU A 196 8.26 -4.52 -12.33
C LEU A 196 9.47 -3.62 -12.58
N ALA A 197 9.62 -3.07 -13.78
CA ALA A 197 10.70 -2.13 -14.10
C ALA A 197 10.68 -0.91 -13.17
N GLY A 198 9.52 -0.31 -12.95
CA GLY A 198 9.34 0.82 -12.03
C GLY A 198 9.73 0.50 -10.58
N ILE A 199 9.32 -0.69 -10.09
CA ILE A 199 9.67 -1.15 -8.73
C ILE A 199 11.18 -1.26 -8.61
N PHE A 200 11.87 -1.92 -9.54
CA PHE A 200 13.32 -2.11 -9.44
C PHE A 200 14.10 -0.80 -9.55
N MET A 201 13.66 0.12 -10.41
CA MET A 201 14.31 1.41 -10.59
C MET A 201 14.27 2.24 -9.29
N LEU A 202 13.11 2.31 -8.63
CA LEU A 202 12.94 3.13 -7.43
C LEU A 202 13.34 2.39 -6.14
N ALA A 203 13.20 1.06 -6.07
CA ALA A 203 13.55 0.28 -4.88
C ALA A 203 15.00 0.53 -4.45
N THR A 204 15.91 0.61 -5.42
CA THR A 204 17.33 0.90 -5.16
C THR A 204 17.55 2.32 -4.63
N ALA A 205 16.82 3.30 -5.16
CA ALA A 205 16.92 4.69 -4.72
C ALA A 205 16.35 4.89 -3.31
N VAL A 206 15.19 4.29 -3.03
CA VAL A 206 14.51 4.41 -1.73
C VAL A 206 15.26 3.63 -0.65
N ASP A 207 15.77 2.43 -0.92
CA ASP A 207 16.59 1.66 0.05
C ASP A 207 17.84 2.46 0.49
N ARG A 208 18.49 3.14 -0.47
CA ARG A 208 19.65 4.00 -0.20
C ARG A 208 19.30 5.25 0.60
N PHE A 209 18.13 5.86 0.36
CA PHE A 209 17.68 7.02 1.11
C PHE A 209 17.18 6.66 2.51
N TYR A 210 16.43 5.57 2.61
CA TYR A 210 15.84 5.07 3.85
C TYR A 210 16.92 4.73 4.88
N SER A 211 17.98 4.03 4.46
CA SER A 211 19.10 3.67 5.33
C SER A 211 19.88 4.88 5.88
N ARG A 212 19.88 6.03 5.18
CA ARG A 212 20.61 7.24 5.59
C ARG A 212 19.76 8.24 6.38
N TYR A 213 18.45 8.29 6.12
CA TYR A 213 17.54 9.29 6.69
C TYR A 213 16.33 8.68 7.39
N GLN A 214 16.49 7.48 7.96
CA GLN A 214 15.42 6.68 8.56
C GLN A 214 14.48 7.50 9.46
N THR A 215 15.02 8.31 10.38
CA THR A 215 14.18 9.15 11.27
C THR A 215 13.38 10.20 10.49
N THR A 216 14.01 10.96 9.59
CA THR A 216 13.33 11.98 8.79
C THR A 216 12.21 11.38 7.93
N ILE A 217 12.49 10.25 7.28
CA ILE A 217 11.53 9.56 6.41
C ILE A 217 10.39 8.96 7.22
N ALA A 218 10.66 8.38 8.39
CA ALA A 218 9.61 7.88 9.28
C ALA A 218 8.64 8.99 9.72
N TRP A 219 9.15 10.17 10.07
CA TRP A 219 8.30 11.32 10.40
C TRP A 219 7.51 11.83 9.19
N LEU A 220 8.14 11.91 8.00
CA LEU A 220 7.43 12.28 6.77
C LEU A 220 6.30 11.29 6.47
N PHE A 221 6.57 9.98 6.51
CA PHE A 221 5.60 8.93 6.26
C PHE A 221 4.51 8.90 7.31
N SER A 222 4.81 9.17 8.59
CA SER A 222 3.78 9.26 9.62
C SER A 222 2.75 10.37 9.32
N GLY A 223 3.24 11.54 8.90
CA GLY A 223 2.37 12.63 8.44
C GLY A 223 1.55 12.23 7.22
N LEU A 224 2.21 11.65 6.22
CA LEU A 224 1.60 11.21 4.97
C LEU A 224 0.52 10.14 5.20
N ILE A 225 0.74 9.20 6.11
CA ILE A 225 -0.24 8.19 6.55
C ILE A 225 -1.46 8.86 7.16
N VAL A 226 -1.27 9.80 8.09
CA VAL A 226 -2.40 10.49 8.75
C VAL A 226 -3.16 11.38 7.76
N GLY A 227 -2.46 12.09 6.87
CA GLY A 227 -3.08 12.95 5.86
C GLY A 227 -3.85 12.15 4.82
N SER A 228 -3.26 11.07 4.32
CA SER A 228 -3.89 10.19 3.32
C SER A 228 -5.02 9.34 3.91
N ALA A 229 -5.07 9.11 5.22
CA ALA A 229 -6.20 8.40 5.87
C ALA A 229 -7.57 9.05 5.57
N ARG A 230 -7.60 10.31 5.15
CA ARG A 230 -8.80 10.98 4.64
C ARG A 230 -9.47 10.22 3.49
N THR A 231 -8.72 9.50 2.64
CA THR A 231 -9.31 8.69 1.55
C THR A 231 -10.15 7.53 2.08
N LEU A 232 -9.96 7.14 3.34
CA LEU A 232 -10.60 6.00 3.99
C LEU A 232 -11.78 6.39 4.89
N LEU A 233 -12.24 7.64 4.80
CA LEU A 233 -13.37 8.09 5.61
C LEU A 233 -14.66 7.37 5.17
N PRO A 234 -15.36 6.66 6.09
CA PRO A 234 -16.65 6.07 5.80
C PRO A 234 -17.69 7.19 5.58
N THR A 235 -18.69 6.95 4.72
CA THR A 235 -19.73 7.95 4.47
C THR A 235 -20.74 8.02 5.62
N ALA A 236 -20.98 6.91 6.32
CA ALA A 236 -21.77 6.85 7.53
C ALA A 236 -20.97 6.39 8.75
N VAL A 237 -21.15 7.06 9.88
CA VAL A 237 -20.57 6.66 11.17
C VAL A 237 -21.61 5.90 11.96
N THR A 238 -21.65 4.58 11.77
CA THR A 238 -22.53 3.67 12.51
C THR A 238 -21.76 2.87 13.56
N LEU A 239 -22.47 2.23 14.50
CA LEU A 239 -21.81 1.39 15.52
C LEU A 239 -20.93 0.28 14.90
N PRO A 240 -21.35 -0.46 13.86
CA PRO A 240 -20.49 -1.45 13.19
C PRO A 240 -19.22 -0.83 12.59
N VAL A 241 -19.31 0.37 12.01
CA VAL A 241 -18.18 1.12 11.46
C VAL A 241 -17.17 1.46 12.56
N ILE A 242 -17.63 1.97 13.70
CA ILE A 242 -16.76 2.29 14.84
C ILE A 242 -16.10 1.02 15.40
N MET A 243 -16.86 -0.07 15.53
CA MET A 243 -16.35 -1.35 16.01
C MET A 243 -15.26 -1.90 15.09
N LEU A 244 -15.46 -1.87 13.77
CA LEU A 244 -14.47 -2.35 12.81
C LEU A 244 -13.24 -1.46 12.75
N PHE A 245 -13.40 -0.14 12.83
CA PHE A 245 -12.27 0.78 13.00
C PHE A 245 -11.46 0.43 14.24
N ALA A 246 -12.11 0.29 15.39
CA ALA A 246 -11.45 -0.06 16.65
C ALA A 246 -10.75 -1.42 16.57
N LEU A 247 -11.38 -2.40 15.93
CA LEU A 247 -10.81 -3.73 15.70
C LEU A 247 -9.54 -3.64 14.83
N GLY A 248 -9.60 -2.94 13.70
CA GLY A 248 -8.45 -2.74 12.82
C GLY A 248 -7.29 -2.04 13.53
N PHE A 249 -7.61 -1.00 14.31
CA PHE A 249 -6.63 -0.29 15.13
C PHE A 249 -6.01 -1.21 16.18
N ALA A 250 -6.84 -1.93 16.94
CA ALA A 250 -6.39 -2.82 18.02
C ALA A 250 -5.53 -3.99 17.51
N LEU A 251 -5.85 -4.55 16.34
CA LEU A 251 -5.06 -5.63 15.74
C LEU A 251 -3.64 -5.17 15.39
N VAL A 252 -3.51 -4.03 14.70
CA VAL A 252 -2.20 -3.51 14.29
C VAL A 252 -1.40 -3.02 15.48
N TRP A 253 -2.04 -2.26 16.38
CA TRP A 253 -1.41 -1.74 17.59
C TRP A 253 -1.01 -2.86 18.55
N GLY A 254 -1.89 -3.84 18.77
CA GLY A 254 -1.65 -4.99 19.62
C GLY A 254 -0.53 -5.88 19.08
N TRP A 255 -0.49 -6.10 17.75
CA TRP A 255 0.60 -6.81 17.09
C TRP A 255 1.94 -6.11 17.31
N ASP A 256 1.99 -4.78 17.16
CA ASP A 256 3.20 -3.99 17.37
C ASP A 256 3.71 -4.08 18.81
N ILE A 257 2.82 -3.94 19.81
CA ILE A 257 3.18 -4.14 21.24
C ILE A 257 3.71 -5.56 21.48
N TRP A 258 3.02 -6.59 20.98
CA TRP A 258 3.42 -7.98 21.16
C TRP A 258 4.79 -8.26 20.54
N ARG A 259 5.03 -7.72 19.35
CA ARG A 259 6.31 -7.79 18.63
C ARG A 259 7.43 -7.13 19.42
N GLU A 260 7.18 -5.91 19.91
CA GLU A 260 8.13 -5.13 20.72
C GLU A 260 8.54 -5.88 21.99
N ARG A 261 7.58 -6.47 22.71
CA ARG A 261 7.84 -7.28 23.92
C ARG A 261 8.71 -8.50 23.65
N ARG A 262 8.69 -9.03 22.42
CA ARG A 262 9.50 -10.18 22.01
C ARG A 262 10.81 -9.81 21.30
N GLN A 263 11.17 -8.53 21.25
CA GLN A 263 12.39 -8.01 20.58
C GLN A 263 12.55 -8.50 19.14
N LEU A 264 11.44 -8.74 18.44
CA LEU A 264 11.48 -9.13 17.04
C LEU A 264 11.84 -7.90 16.19
N PRO A 265 12.71 -8.03 15.17
CA PRO A 265 13.08 -6.91 14.31
C PRO A 265 11.86 -6.35 13.55
N VAL A 266 11.94 -5.07 13.18
CA VAL A 266 10.95 -4.35 12.35
C VAL A 266 10.93 -4.90 10.93
#